data_AF-A0A662AX74-F1
#
_entry.id   AF-A0A662AX74-F1
#
_cell.length_a   1.000
_cell.length_b   1.000
_cell.length_c   1.000
_cell.angle_alpha   90.00
_cell.angle_beta   90.00
_cell.angle_gamma   90.00
#
_symmetry.space_group_name_H-M   'P 1'
#
loop_
_entity.id
_entity.type
_entity.pdbx_description
1 polymer ?
#
loop_
_entity_poly.entity_id
_entity_poly.type
_entity_poly.pdbx_seq_one_letter_code
_entity_poly.pdbx_strand_id
1 'polypeptide(L)' 'MTMIELKSLLIHRISEINDVRFLEAIKTILDEKAEDSSIVLTEEQKQEIIESKKEIAQGLFIHNEDLDIEIHGWLSAK' A
#
# COMPACT_ATOMS: atom_id res chain seq x y z
N MET A 1 28.86 0.00 -17.92
CA MET A 1 27.43 0.25 -18.14
C MET A 1 26.91 1.15 -17.04
N THR A 2 26.54 2.39 -17.38
CA THR A 2 25.93 3.36 -16.46
C THR A 2 24.42 3.16 -16.37
N MET A 3 23.77 3.77 -15.37
CA MET A 3 22.30 3.74 -15.25
C MET A 3 21.62 4.30 -16.50
N ILE A 4 22.19 5.34 -17.11
CA ILE A 4 21.66 5.99 -18.31
C ILE A 4 21.75 5.03 -19.50
N GLU A 5 22.90 4.38 -19.67
CA GLU A 5 23.12 3.39 -20.72
C GLU A 5 22.17 2.19 -20.59
N LEU A 6 21.98 1.70 -19.36
CA LEU A 6 21.06 0.59 -19.09
C LEU A 6 19.61 0.95 -19.41
N LYS A 7 19.14 2.13 -19.00
CA LYS A 7 17.78 2.60 -19.31
C LYS A 7 17.55 2.70 -20.81
N SER A 8 18.51 3.29 -21.54
CA SER A 8 18.43 3.42 -22.99
C SER A 8 18.37 2.06 -23.68
N LEU A 9 19.18 1.10 -23.22
CA LEU A 9 19.19 -0.26 -23.76
C LEU A 9 17.85 -0.97 -23.52
N LEU A 10 17.30 -0.87 -22.32
CA LEU A 10 16.01 -1.50 -21.97
C LEU A 10 14.86 -0.93 -22.79
N ILE A 11 14.78 0.40 -22.94
CA ILE A 11 13.75 1.06 -23.77
C ILE A 11 13.84 0.55 -25.22
N HIS A 12 15.06 0.50 -25.77
CA HIS A 12 15.28 0.02 -27.12
C HIS A 12 14.85 -1.45 -27.26
N ARG A 13 15.24 -2.33 -26.34
CA ARG A 13 14.83 -3.74 -26.37
C ARG A 13 13.32 -3.92 -26.28
N ILE A 14 12.64 -3.16 -25.41
CA ILE A 14 11.19 -3.21 -25.29
C ILE A 14 10.51 -2.77 -26.61
N SER A 15 11.07 -1.75 -27.29
CA SER A 15 10.52 -1.26 -28.56
C SER A 15 10.57 -2.26 -29.72
N GLU A 16 11.44 -3.27 -29.63
CA GLU A 16 11.60 -4.33 -30.64
C GLU A 16 10.67 -5.53 -30.41
N ILE A 17 9.99 -5.61 -29.26
CA ILE A 17 9.11 -6.74 -28.91
C ILE A 17 7.76 -6.58 -29.62
N ASN A 18 7.39 -7.57 -30.43
CA ASN A 18 6.11 -7.63 -31.13
C ASN A 18 5.09 -8.61 -30.53
N ASP A 19 5.48 -9.36 -29.48
CA ASP A 19 4.57 -10.27 -28.77
C ASP A 19 4.00 -9.58 -27.53
N VAL A 20 2.68 -9.33 -27.57
CA VAL A 20 1.94 -8.64 -26.51
C VAL A 20 2.07 -9.33 -25.15
N ARG A 21 2.20 -10.66 -25.10
CA ARG A 21 2.30 -11.40 -23.84
C ARG A 21 3.61 -11.08 -23.10
N PHE A 22 4.69 -10.85 -23.85
CA PHE A 22 5.96 -10.41 -23.28
C PHE A 22 5.88 -8.95 -22.81
N LEU A 23 5.21 -8.07 -23.57
CA LEU A 23 4.98 -6.69 -23.14
C LEU A 23 4.13 -6.62 -21.87
N GLU A 24 3.09 -7.46 -21.75
CA GLU A 24 2.26 -7.58 -20.55
C GLU A 24 3.07 -8.07 -19.35
N ALA A 25 3.92 -9.09 -19.52
CA ALA A 25 4.79 -9.56 -18.44
C ALA A 25 5.77 -8.48 -17.95
N ILE A 26 6.37 -7.73 -18.88
CA ILE A 26 7.26 -6.60 -18.56
C ILE A 26 6.48 -5.51 -17.82
N LYS A 27 5.26 -5.18 -18.28
CA LYS A 27 4.38 -4.21 -17.62
C LYS A 27 4.11 -4.62 -16.18
N THR A 28 3.72 -5.87 -15.93
CA THR A 28 3.44 -6.37 -14.56
C THR A 28 4.63 -6.18 -13.63
N ILE A 29 5.85 -6.53 -14.08
CA ILE A 29 7.07 -6.37 -13.27
C ILE A 29 7.34 -4.89 -12.95
N LEU A 30 7.09 -3.99 -13.91
CA LEU A 30 7.29 -2.56 -13.73
C LEU A 30 6.24 -1.93 -12.81
N ASP A 31 4.99 -2.39 -12.90
CA ASP A 31 3.88 -1.95 -12.06
C ASP A 31 4.06 -2.41 -10.61
N GLU A 32 4.44 -3.67 -10.38
CA GLU A 32 4.75 -4.22 -9.05
C GLU A 32 5.89 -3.42 -8.38
N LYS A 33 6.93 -3.06 -9.15
CA LYS A 33 8.02 -2.19 -8.66
C LYS A 33 7.59 -0.76 -8.36
N ALA A 34 6.48 -0.28 -8.94
CA ALA A 34 5.93 1.04 -8.67
C ALA A 34 5.01 1.03 -7.43
N GLU A 35 4.28 -0.07 -7.20
CA GLU A 35 3.39 -0.29 -6.06
C GLU A 35 4.12 -0.34 -4.71
N ASP A 36 5.41 -0.70 -4.68
CA ASP A 36 6.25 -0.67 -3.48
C ASP A 36 6.34 0.72 -2.78
N SER A 37 5.80 1.79 -3.39
CA SER A 37 5.85 3.15 -2.85
C SER A 37 4.53 3.72 -2.33
N SER A 38 3.38 3.05 -2.53
CA SER A 38 2.09 3.57 -2.05
C SER A 38 1.09 2.48 -1.69
N ILE A 39 0.71 2.44 -0.41
CA ILE A 39 -0.43 1.64 0.04
C ILE A 39 -1.71 2.25 -0.55
N VAL A 40 -2.35 1.54 -1.47
CA VAL A 40 -3.65 1.93 -2.01
C VAL A 40 -4.75 1.40 -1.09
N LEU A 41 -5.51 2.32 -0.47
CA LEU A 41 -6.63 1.98 0.38
C LEU A 41 -7.89 1.69 -0.43
N THR A 42 -8.71 0.74 0.03
CA THR A 42 -10.07 0.53 -0.49
C THR A 42 -10.98 1.70 -0.13
N GLU A 43 -12.10 1.87 -0.84
CA GLU A 43 -13.07 2.92 -0.52
C GLU A 43 -13.64 2.77 0.89
N GLU A 44 -13.85 1.52 1.35
CA GLU A 44 -14.28 1.22 2.72
C GLU A 44 -13.25 1.69 3.74
N GLN A 45 -11.96 1.37 3.56
CA GLN A 45 -10.88 1.81 4.44
C GLN A 45 -10.74 3.34 4.47
N LYS A 46 -10.91 4.01 3.33
CA LYS A 46 -10.92 5.48 3.27
C LYS A 46 -12.07 6.06 4.07
N GLN A 47 -13.26 5.47 3.94
CA GLN A 47 -14.46 5.91 4.64
C GLN A 47 -14.32 5.72 6.16
N GLU A 48 -13.80 4.57 6.60
CA GLU A 48 -13.50 4.27 7.99
C GLU A 48 -12.54 5.31 8.59
N ILE A 49 -11.42 5.60 7.92
CA ILE A 49 -10.45 6.61 8.38
C ILE A 49 -11.09 8.01 8.48
N ILE A 50 -11.98 8.37 7.55
CA ILE A 50 -12.70 9.65 7.58
C ILE A 50 -13.63 9.70 8.80
N GLU A 51 -14.30 8.60 9.13
CA GLU A 51 -15.18 8.50 10.29
C GLU A 51 -14.40 8.54 11.60
N SER A 52 -13.36 7.73 11.76
CA SER A 52 -12.50 7.74 12.96
C SER A 52 -11.89 9.11 13.23
N LYS A 53 -11.51 9.87 12.19
CA LYS A 53 -11.02 11.24 12.35
C LYS A 53 -12.09 12.19 12.92
N LYS A 54 -13.36 12.00 12.56
CA LYS A 54 -14.47 12.79 13.13
C LYS A 54 -14.72 12.42 14.59
N GLU A 55 -14.69 11.13 14.91
CA GLU A 55 -14.84 10.62 16.27
C GLU A 55 -13.75 11.19 17.19
N ILE A 56 -12.49 11.16 16.77
CA ILE A 56 -11.36 11.77 17.51
C ILE A 56 -11.61 13.26 17.74
N ALA A 57 -12.05 14.00 16.72
CA ALA A 57 -12.33 15.44 16.85
C ALA A 57 -13.50 15.74 17.82
N GLN A 58 -14.41 14.78 18.02
CA GLN A 58 -15.51 14.85 18.98
C GLN A 58 -15.11 14.35 20.38
N GLY A 59 -13.87 13.90 20.58
CA GLY A 59 -13.41 13.29 21.81
C GLY A 59 -13.91 11.85 22.01
N LEU A 60 -14.45 11.23 20.97
CA LEU A 60 -14.90 9.83 20.96
C LEU A 60 -13.71 8.91 20.65
N PHE A 61 -12.72 8.91 21.55
CA PHE A 61 -11.59 8.00 21.48
C PHE A 61 -11.26 7.49 22.87
N ILE A 62 -10.58 6.35 22.94
CA ILE A 62 -10.01 5.80 24.16
C ILE A 62 -8.49 5.88 24.05
N HIS A 63 -7.82 6.19 25.16
CA HIS A 63 -6.36 6.13 25.21
C HIS A 63 -5.89 4.68 25.12
N ASN A 64 -4.72 4.48 24.53
CA ASN A 64 -4.19 3.13 24.35
C ASN A 64 -3.95 2.45 25.70
N GLU A 65 -3.50 3.19 26.71
CA GLU A 65 -3.31 2.67 28.07
C GLU A 65 -4.62 2.16 28.69
N ASP A 66 -5.72 2.90 28.49
CA ASP A 66 -7.04 2.53 29.03
C ASP A 66 -7.61 1.29 28.32
N LEU A 67 -7.43 1.21 27.00
CA LEU A 67 -7.81 0.04 26.20
C LEU A 67 -7.04 -1.21 26.63
N ASP A 68 -5.73 -1.08 26.85
CA ASP A 68 -4.89 -2.19 27.31
C ASP A 68 -5.37 -2.72 28.66
N ILE A 69 -5.73 -1.84 29.60
CA ILE A 69 -6.28 -2.25 30.90
C ILE A 69 -7.56 -3.07 30.71
N GLU A 70 -8.47 -2.63 29.85
CA GLU A 70 -9.72 -3.33 29.57
C GLU A 70 -9.49 -4.72 28.97
N ILE A 71 -8.57 -4.82 27.99
CA ILE A 71 -8.19 -6.09 27.36
C ILE A 71 -7.58 -7.06 28.40
N HIS A 72 -6.66 -6.59 29.24
CA HIS A 72 -6.08 -7.41 30.29
C HIS A 72 -7.13 -7.87 31.30
N GLY A 73 -8.08 -6.99 31.64
CA GLY A 73 -9.24 -7.33 32.47
C GLY A 73 -10.04 -8.49 31.89
N TRP A 74 -10.40 -8.43 30.61
CA TRP A 74 -11.12 -9.52 29.92
C TRP A 74 -10.35 -10.83 29.88
N LEU A 75 -9.04 -10.78 29.61
CA LEU A 75 -8.19 -11.96 29.57
C LEU A 75 -8.08 -12.65 30.93
N SER A 76 -8.07 -11.86 32.02
CA SER A 76 -7.95 -12.37 33.40
C SER A 76 -9.27 -12.86 34.01
N ALA A 77 -10.41 -12.51 33.41
CA ALA A 77 -11.74 -12.92 33.87
C ALA A 77 -12.16 -14.33 33.40
N LYS A 78 -11.24 -15.08 32.77
CA LYS A 78 -11.43 -16.44 32.26
C LYS A 78 -10.69 -17.46 33.12
#